data_AF-A0A6B3RQJ5-F1
#
_entry.id   AF-A0A6B3RQJ5-F1
#
_cell.length_a   1.000
_cell.length_b   1.000
_cell.length_c   1.000
_cell.angle_alpha   90.00
_cell.angle_beta   90.00
_cell.angle_gamma   90.00
#
_symmetry.space_group_name_H-M   'P 1'
#
loop_
_entity.id
_entity.type
_entity.pdbx_description
1 polymer ?
#
loop_
_entity_poly.entity_id
_entity_poly.type
_entity_poly.pdbx_seq_one_letter_code
_entity_poly.pdbx_strand_id
1 'polypeptide(L)'
;MAKRQELDKAEQTAQKIEELRQAVLQGGISSVTRGKLLTSISLMKDSLDALSREIDPVRMPDSFFDPTEPRLIGHFVALALIAQERQALKDLTKFYGAGVYAIYYTGDADLYAPISRTETPIYVGKADPNANAKTLIEQGTKLADRLNEHRKSIGKASTTLDIADFECRALAVQSGYQAAAESHLIRLFKPIWNNETRILFGIGKHGDSAETRANNKSPWDTLHPGRKWADANTEAKTADEIRAEVAKHFAEATIFKRTEDVFAAFAAGIRRADQLGADPEDEVLSED
;
A
#
# COMPACT_ATOMS: atom_id res chain seq x y z
N MET A 1 -36.58 -33.14 31.05
CA MET A 1 -35.12 -33.28 30.89
C MET A 1 -34.48 -32.07 31.54
N ALA A 2 -33.52 -32.25 32.44
CA ALA A 2 -32.81 -31.13 33.06
C ALA A 2 -32.13 -30.30 31.95
N LYS A 3 -32.34 -28.98 31.97
CA LYS A 3 -31.69 -28.06 31.04
C LYS A 3 -30.18 -28.19 31.25
N ARG A 4 -29.44 -28.36 30.16
CA ARG A 4 -27.99 -28.54 30.22
C ARG A 4 -27.36 -27.28 30.81
N GLN A 5 -26.46 -27.44 31.78
CA GLN A 5 -25.83 -26.33 32.52
C GLN A 5 -25.19 -25.28 31.60
N GLU A 6 -24.72 -25.71 30.43
CA GLU A 6 -24.16 -24.87 29.38
C GLU A 6 -25.19 -23.90 28.78
N LEU A 7 -26.44 -24.35 28.58
CA LEU A 7 -27.53 -23.52 28.07
C LEU A 7 -27.95 -22.47 29.10
N ASP A 8 -27.95 -22.81 30.39
CA ASP A 8 -28.24 -21.87 31.46
C ASP A 8 -27.17 -20.77 31.54
N LYS A 9 -25.89 -21.14 31.36
CA LYS A 9 -24.79 -20.18 31.28
C LYS A 9 -24.90 -19.27 30.06
N ALA A 10 -25.29 -19.81 28.91
CA ALA A 10 -25.51 -19.01 27.70
C ALA A 10 -26.63 -17.98 27.89
N GLU A 11 -27.74 -18.37 28.53
CA GLU A 11 -28.83 -17.45 28.87
C GLU A 11 -28.40 -16.35 29.84
N GLN A 12 -27.62 -16.69 30.87
CA GLN A 12 -27.06 -15.70 31.79
C GLN A 12 -26.14 -14.70 31.08
N THR A 13 -25.31 -15.17 30.15
CA THR A 13 -24.44 -14.31 29.35
C THR A 13 -25.26 -13.37 28.46
N ALA A 14 -26.30 -13.88 27.78
CA ALA A 14 -27.20 -13.08 26.97
C ALA A 14 -27.91 -11.99 27.80
N GLN A 15 -28.29 -12.31 29.03
CA GLN A 15 -28.91 -11.35 29.93
C GLN A 15 -27.94 -10.23 30.35
N LYS A 16 -26.68 -10.55 30.65
CA LYS A 16 -25.64 -9.54 30.94
C LYS A 16 -25.35 -8.63 29.75
N ILE A 17 -25.39 -9.16 28.52
CA ILE A 17 -25.25 -8.37 27.30
C ILE A 17 -26.40 -7.36 27.19
N GLU A 18 -27.63 -7.78 27.49
CA GLU A 18 -28.80 -6.88 27.48
C GLU A 18 -28.71 -5.81 28.57
N GLU A 19 -28.25 -6.16 29.78
CA GLU A 19 -27.99 -5.21 30.86
C GLU A 19 -26.95 -4.16 30.45
N LEU A 20 -25.85 -4.59 29.82
CA LEU A 20 -24.83 -3.69 29.28
C LEU A 20 -25.41 -2.78 28.20
N ARG A 21 -26.24 -3.31 27.29
CA ARG A 21 -26.92 -2.54 26.25
C ARG A 21 -27.78 -1.43 26.85
N GLN A 22 -28.58 -1.75 27.86
CA GLN A 22 -29.44 -0.78 28.53
C GLN A 22 -28.62 0.30 29.25
N ALA A 23 -27.55 -0.08 29.95
CA ALA A 23 -26.67 0.87 30.63
C ALA A 23 -26.02 1.87 29.65
N VAL A 24 -25.64 1.42 28.46
CA VAL A 24 -25.04 2.25 27.40
C VAL A 24 -26.06 3.17 26.74
N LEU A 25 -27.29 2.71 26.50
CA LEU A 25 -28.33 3.49 25.84
C LEU A 25 -28.98 4.54 26.77
N GLN A 26 -28.98 4.29 28.08
CA GLN A 26 -29.55 5.19 29.08
C GLN A 26 -28.52 6.16 29.66
N GLY A 27 -27.24 5.79 29.67
CA GLY A 27 -26.14 6.62 30.17
C GLY A 27 -25.46 7.39 29.04
N GLY A 28 -25.43 8.73 29.13
CA GLY A 28 -24.61 9.55 28.23
C GLY A 28 -23.13 9.23 28.41
N ILE A 29 -22.60 8.30 27.61
CA ILE A 29 -21.19 7.88 27.68
C ILE A 29 -20.26 8.88 26.98
N SER A 30 -19.15 9.20 27.64
CA SER A 30 -18.09 10.05 27.09
C SER A 30 -17.37 9.38 25.90
N SER A 31 -16.68 10.17 25.07
CA SER A 31 -15.92 9.65 23.92
C SER A 31 -14.82 8.65 24.35
N VAL A 32 -14.11 8.94 25.43
CA VAL A 32 -13.04 8.08 25.96
C VAL A 32 -13.59 6.75 26.47
N THR A 33 -14.71 6.79 27.22
CA THR A 33 -15.37 5.57 27.71
C THR A 33 -15.92 4.73 26.56
N ARG A 34 -16.44 5.38 25.51
CA ARG A 34 -16.93 4.70 24.31
C ARG A 34 -15.82 3.93 23.59
N GLY A 35 -14.66 4.55 23.39
CA GLY A 35 -13.50 3.89 22.77
C GLY A 35 -13.09 2.63 23.53
N LYS A 36 -12.87 2.74 24.84
CA LYS A 36 -12.52 1.59 25.70
C LYS A 36 -13.58 0.49 25.67
N LEU A 37 -14.86 0.87 25.67
CA LEU A 37 -15.96 -0.08 25.62
C LEU A 37 -16.00 -0.83 24.29
N LEU A 38 -15.77 -0.15 23.16
CA LEU A 38 -15.70 -0.78 21.84
C LEU A 38 -14.55 -1.80 21.75
N THR A 39 -13.37 -1.47 22.31
CA THR A 39 -12.25 -2.41 22.41
C THR A 39 -12.63 -3.64 23.23
N SER A 40 -13.23 -3.47 24.41
CA SER A 40 -13.68 -4.61 25.23
C SER A 40 -14.74 -5.47 24.55
N ILE A 41 -15.66 -4.85 23.79
CA ILE A 41 -16.66 -5.58 23.00
C ILE A 41 -15.99 -6.41 21.91
N SER A 42 -14.98 -5.87 21.22
CA SER A 42 -14.21 -6.61 20.23
C SER A 42 -13.55 -7.85 20.85
N LEU A 43 -12.86 -7.69 21.98
CA LEU A 43 -12.22 -8.81 22.69
C LEU A 43 -13.23 -9.88 23.15
N MET A 44 -14.42 -9.47 23.59
CA MET A 44 -15.50 -10.41 23.94
C MET A 44 -16.01 -11.17 22.72
N LYS A 45 -16.16 -10.50 21.57
CA LYS A 45 -16.53 -11.14 20.31
C LYS A 45 -15.49 -12.20 19.92
N ASP A 46 -14.21 -11.85 19.97
CA ASP A 46 -13.12 -12.77 19.62
C ASP A 46 -13.11 -14.01 20.54
N SER A 47 -13.38 -13.81 21.84
CA SER A 47 -13.48 -14.90 22.82
C SER A 47 -14.68 -15.82 22.56
N LEU A 48 -15.83 -15.25 22.18
CA LEU A 48 -17.03 -16.02 21.82
C LEU A 48 -16.84 -16.78 20.50
N ASP A 49 -16.19 -16.16 19.51
CA ASP A 49 -15.85 -16.79 18.25
C ASP A 49 -14.86 -17.95 18.47
N ALA A 50 -13.87 -17.80 19.35
CA ALA A 50 -12.96 -18.86 19.75
C ALA A 50 -13.70 -20.03 20.42
N LEU A 51 -14.55 -19.75 21.41
CA LEU A 51 -15.38 -20.78 22.07
C LEU A 51 -16.28 -21.51 21.08
N SER A 52 -16.90 -20.78 20.14
CA SER A 52 -17.73 -21.34 19.07
C SER A 52 -16.93 -22.36 18.25
N ARG A 53 -15.70 -22.01 17.85
CA ARG A 53 -14.78 -22.90 17.11
C ARG A 53 -14.34 -24.12 17.92
N GLU A 54 -14.20 -24.00 19.24
CA GLU A 54 -13.82 -25.12 20.12
C GLU A 54 -14.92 -26.16 20.28
N ILE A 55 -16.19 -25.72 20.32
CA ILE A 55 -17.34 -26.60 20.61
C ILE A 55 -18.07 -27.07 19.35
N ASP A 56 -17.85 -26.45 18.19
CA ASP A 56 -18.44 -26.89 16.93
C ASP A 56 -17.75 -28.18 16.45
N PRO A 57 -18.45 -29.33 16.41
CA PRO A 57 -17.86 -30.57 15.92
C PRO A 57 -17.62 -30.55 14.40
N VAL A 58 -18.17 -29.56 13.69
CA VAL A 58 -17.97 -29.36 12.26
C VAL A 58 -16.73 -28.50 12.06
N ARG A 59 -15.66 -29.14 11.59
CA ARG A 59 -14.41 -28.44 11.29
C ARG A 59 -14.62 -27.44 10.15
N MET A 60 -14.19 -26.20 10.36
CA MET A 60 -14.09 -25.21 9.29
C MET A 60 -13.14 -25.71 8.19
N PRO A 61 -13.37 -25.36 6.91
CA PRO A 61 -12.43 -25.68 5.86
C PRO A 61 -11.05 -25.08 6.18
N ASP A 62 -9.97 -25.75 5.77
CA ASP A 62 -8.60 -25.29 6.02
C ASP A 62 -8.31 -23.93 5.32
N SER A 63 -9.11 -23.56 4.32
CA SER A 63 -9.07 -22.28 3.62
C SER A 63 -10.46 -21.84 3.16
N PHE A 64 -10.73 -20.54 3.15
CA PHE A 64 -11.92 -19.93 2.57
C PHE A 64 -11.51 -18.84 1.58
N PHE A 65 -12.05 -18.88 0.35
CA PHE A 65 -11.76 -17.90 -0.69
C PHE A 65 -13.00 -17.04 -0.97
N ASP A 66 -12.95 -15.75 -0.59
CA ASP A 66 -14.01 -14.78 -0.89
C ASP A 66 -13.66 -13.97 -2.13
N PRO A 67 -14.23 -14.27 -3.32
CA PRO A 67 -13.91 -13.56 -4.56
C PRO A 67 -14.31 -12.07 -4.53
N THR A 68 -15.09 -11.64 -3.55
CA THR A 68 -15.53 -10.25 -3.41
C THR A 68 -14.62 -9.42 -2.52
N GLU A 69 -13.60 -10.04 -1.89
CA GLU A 69 -12.69 -9.35 -1.00
C GLU A 69 -11.87 -8.27 -1.76
N PRO A 70 -11.96 -6.98 -1.38
CA PRO A 70 -11.26 -5.91 -2.10
C PRO A 70 -9.74 -6.09 -2.15
N ARG A 71 -9.16 -6.75 -1.14
CA ARG A 71 -7.73 -7.06 -1.05
C ARG A 71 -7.28 -7.98 -2.20
N LEU A 72 -8.10 -8.99 -2.53
CA LEU A 72 -7.83 -9.92 -3.63
C LEU A 72 -7.88 -9.23 -4.98
N ILE A 73 -8.79 -8.28 -5.19
CA ILE A 73 -8.82 -7.53 -6.46
C ILE A 73 -7.55 -6.68 -6.62
N GLY A 74 -7.10 -6.01 -5.57
CA GLY A 74 -5.82 -5.29 -5.59
C GLY A 74 -4.65 -6.22 -5.94
N HIS A 75 -4.66 -7.44 -5.42
CA HIS A 75 -3.67 -8.47 -5.71
C HIS A 75 -3.67 -8.90 -7.18
N PHE A 76 -4.83 -9.19 -7.77
CA PHE A 76 -4.93 -9.57 -9.19
C PHE A 76 -4.50 -8.45 -10.13
N VAL A 77 -4.87 -7.20 -9.81
CA VAL A 77 -4.43 -6.04 -10.60
C VAL A 77 -2.91 -5.88 -10.52
N ALA A 78 -2.32 -6.06 -9.35
CA ALA A 78 -0.88 -6.02 -9.17
C ALA A 78 -0.16 -7.14 -9.96
N LEU A 79 -0.68 -8.37 -9.95
CA LEU A 79 -0.19 -9.46 -10.80
C LEU A 79 -0.28 -9.11 -12.29
N ALA A 80 -1.41 -8.57 -12.72
CA ALA A 80 -1.63 -8.18 -14.11
C ALA A 80 -0.66 -7.07 -14.55
N LEU A 81 -0.32 -6.12 -13.65
CA LEU A 81 0.71 -5.11 -13.91
C LEU A 81 2.07 -5.76 -14.12
N ILE A 82 2.49 -6.64 -13.20
CA ILE A 82 3.80 -7.32 -13.26
C ILE A 82 3.93 -8.21 -14.50
N ALA A 83 2.83 -8.77 -14.99
CA ALA A 83 2.80 -9.55 -16.22
C ALA A 83 2.98 -8.70 -17.49
N GLN A 84 2.85 -7.37 -17.42
CA GLN A 84 3.10 -6.51 -18.57
C GLN A 84 4.60 -6.44 -18.89
N GLU A 85 4.93 -6.27 -20.17
CA GLU A 85 6.30 -5.94 -20.57
C GLU A 85 6.69 -4.55 -20.06
N ARG A 86 7.98 -4.38 -19.77
CA ARG A 86 8.53 -3.08 -19.43
C ARG A 86 8.73 -2.25 -20.68
N GLN A 87 8.53 -0.95 -20.54
CA GLN A 87 8.75 0.02 -21.60
C GLN A 87 9.68 1.11 -21.11
N ALA A 88 10.53 1.62 -22.00
CA ALA A 88 11.41 2.74 -21.67
C ALA A 88 10.58 3.97 -21.28
N LEU A 89 10.84 4.54 -20.10
CA LEU A 89 10.07 5.68 -19.60
C LEU A 89 10.23 6.93 -20.48
N LYS A 90 11.39 7.07 -21.12
CA LYS A 90 11.68 8.17 -22.07
C LYS A 90 10.78 8.16 -23.31
N ASP A 91 10.34 6.98 -23.76
CA ASP A 91 9.64 6.77 -25.03
C ASP A 91 8.12 6.66 -24.85
N LEU A 92 7.62 6.85 -23.62
CA LEU A 92 6.21 6.68 -23.30
C LEU A 92 5.33 7.69 -24.06
N THR A 93 4.47 7.16 -24.92
CA THR A 93 3.45 7.93 -25.64
C THR A 93 2.16 8.07 -24.83
N LYS A 94 1.32 9.05 -25.18
CA LYS A 94 0.01 9.19 -24.54
C LYS A 94 -0.91 8.01 -24.86
N PHE A 95 -1.66 7.57 -23.85
CA PHE A 95 -2.72 6.57 -23.97
C PHE A 95 -3.86 6.88 -22.99
N TYR A 96 -5.05 6.35 -23.28
CA TYR A 96 -6.22 6.51 -22.42
C TYR A 96 -6.18 5.55 -21.23
N GLY A 97 -6.64 6.02 -20.08
CA GLY A 97 -6.78 5.25 -18.86
C GLY A 97 -6.30 5.96 -17.61
N ALA A 98 -6.91 5.58 -16.50
CA ALA A 98 -6.43 5.78 -15.14
C ALA A 98 -6.06 4.41 -14.56
N GLY A 99 -5.15 4.37 -13.58
CA GLY A 99 -4.75 3.09 -13.03
C GLY A 99 -3.45 3.13 -12.24
N VAL A 100 -2.68 2.06 -12.35
CA VAL A 100 -1.48 1.81 -11.54
C VAL A 100 -0.24 1.68 -12.43
N TYR A 101 0.90 2.09 -11.90
CA TYR A 101 2.19 2.00 -12.59
C TYR A 101 3.32 1.70 -11.60
N ALA A 102 4.41 1.17 -12.15
CA ALA A 102 5.66 0.96 -11.46
C ALA A 102 6.81 1.45 -12.32
N ILE A 103 7.80 2.10 -11.71
CA ILE A 103 9.02 2.60 -12.35
C ILE A 103 10.18 1.74 -11.87
N TYR A 104 11.05 1.36 -12.80
CA TYR A 104 12.20 0.49 -12.57
C TYR A 104 13.48 1.21 -12.97
N TYR A 105 14.55 0.93 -12.23
CA TYR A 105 15.89 1.45 -12.53
C TYR A 105 16.74 0.37 -13.21
N THR A 106 17.51 0.77 -14.22
CA THR A 106 18.33 -0.12 -15.06
C THR A 106 19.76 0.40 -15.30
N GLY A 107 20.10 1.56 -14.74
CA GLY A 107 21.42 2.16 -14.85
C GLY A 107 22.43 1.65 -13.83
N ASP A 108 23.58 2.31 -13.78
CA ASP A 108 24.75 1.85 -13.01
C ASP A 108 25.08 2.74 -11.79
N ALA A 109 24.16 3.61 -11.35
CA ALA A 109 24.39 4.44 -10.16
C ALA A 109 24.52 3.56 -8.90
N ASP A 110 25.63 3.71 -8.17
CA ASP A 110 25.94 2.93 -6.96
C ASP A 110 24.81 2.91 -5.94
N LEU A 111 24.12 4.04 -5.77
CA LEU A 111 22.99 4.18 -4.85
C LEU A 111 21.86 3.16 -5.13
N TYR A 112 21.68 2.77 -6.39
CA TYR A 112 20.57 1.93 -6.85
C TYR A 112 21.02 0.59 -7.43
N ALA A 113 22.32 0.28 -7.35
CA ALA A 113 22.88 -0.97 -7.86
C ALA A 113 22.12 -2.23 -7.41
N PRO A 114 21.63 -2.36 -6.16
CA PRO A 114 20.90 -3.55 -5.72
C PRO A 114 19.60 -3.86 -6.49
N ILE A 115 18.92 -2.82 -7.00
CA ILE A 115 17.64 -2.97 -7.73
C ILE A 115 17.80 -2.81 -9.24
N SER A 116 18.99 -2.43 -9.72
CA SER A 116 19.26 -2.23 -11.14
C SER A 116 19.02 -3.51 -11.93
N ARG A 117 18.21 -3.41 -13.01
CA ARG A 117 17.90 -4.54 -13.92
C ARG A 117 17.25 -5.73 -13.20
N THR A 118 16.55 -5.47 -12.09
CA THR A 118 15.76 -6.45 -11.34
C THR A 118 14.26 -6.21 -11.52
N GLU A 119 13.44 -7.11 -10.96
CA GLU A 119 11.98 -6.98 -10.81
C GLU A 119 11.50 -6.12 -9.64
N THR A 120 12.42 -5.42 -8.98
CA THR A 120 12.09 -4.51 -7.87
C THR A 120 11.92 -3.07 -8.39
N PRO A 121 10.71 -2.49 -8.32
CA PRO A 121 10.50 -1.10 -8.72
C PRO A 121 11.15 -0.13 -7.73
N ILE A 122 11.66 0.98 -8.25
CA ILE A 122 12.16 2.10 -7.43
C ILE A 122 11.01 2.97 -6.92
N TYR A 123 9.89 2.99 -7.64
CA TYR A 123 8.68 3.73 -7.31
C TYR A 123 7.43 3.02 -7.85
N VAL A 124 6.35 3.06 -7.07
CA VAL A 124 5.01 2.61 -7.46
C VAL A 124 4.04 3.77 -7.25
N GLY A 125 3.09 3.93 -8.15
CA GLY A 125 2.05 4.91 -7.95
C GLY A 125 0.75 4.59 -8.68
N LYS A 126 -0.27 5.42 -8.40
CA LYS A 126 -1.52 5.45 -9.14
C LYS A 126 -1.80 6.79 -9.82
N ALA A 127 -2.74 6.76 -10.75
CA ALA A 127 -3.41 7.92 -11.29
C ALA A 127 -4.91 7.70 -11.19
N ASP A 128 -5.62 8.59 -10.48
CA ASP A 128 -7.06 8.46 -10.30
C ASP A 128 -7.85 8.99 -11.51
N PRO A 129 -8.96 8.33 -11.86
CA PRO A 129 -9.88 8.82 -12.88
C PRO A 129 -10.67 10.03 -12.37
N ASN A 130 -11.34 10.73 -13.29
CA ASN A 130 -12.38 11.66 -12.89
C ASN A 130 -13.54 10.90 -12.22
N ALA A 131 -14.22 11.50 -11.22
CA ALA A 131 -15.14 10.83 -10.30
C ALA A 131 -16.27 9.98 -10.93
N ASN A 132 -16.64 10.25 -12.19
CA ASN A 132 -17.73 9.56 -12.90
C ASN A 132 -17.29 8.79 -14.15
N ALA A 133 -16.00 8.62 -14.38
CA ALA A 133 -15.50 7.91 -15.56
C ALA A 133 -15.78 6.40 -15.46
N LYS A 134 -16.48 5.85 -16.46
CA LYS A 134 -16.85 4.43 -16.55
C LYS A 134 -16.09 3.70 -17.66
N THR A 135 -15.59 4.44 -18.65
CA THR A 135 -14.82 3.92 -19.78
C THR A 135 -13.39 4.47 -19.79
N LEU A 136 -12.46 3.77 -20.45
CA LEU A 136 -11.08 4.24 -20.62
C LEU A 136 -10.99 5.64 -21.24
N ILE A 137 -11.86 5.95 -22.20
CA ILE A 137 -11.89 7.27 -22.85
C ILE A 137 -12.32 8.35 -21.87
N GLU A 138 -13.36 8.11 -21.07
CA GLU A 138 -13.82 9.05 -20.04
C GLU A 138 -12.81 9.26 -18.91
N GLN A 139 -11.97 8.24 -18.63
CA GLN A 139 -10.87 8.39 -17.69
C GLN A 139 -9.81 9.38 -18.21
N GLY A 140 -9.71 9.59 -19.53
CA GLY A 140 -8.75 10.48 -20.15
C GLY A 140 -7.32 9.91 -20.11
N THR A 141 -6.29 10.75 -20.22
CA THR A 141 -4.87 10.32 -20.30
C THR A 141 -4.16 10.29 -18.94
N LYS A 142 -4.90 10.12 -17.84
CA LYS A 142 -4.42 10.33 -16.46
C LYS A 142 -3.13 9.57 -16.14
N LEU A 143 -3.08 8.29 -16.50
CA LEU A 143 -1.92 7.45 -16.21
C LEU A 143 -0.68 7.89 -17.01
N ALA A 144 -0.85 8.15 -18.31
CA ALA A 144 0.21 8.63 -19.18
C ALA A 144 0.72 10.02 -18.77
N ASP A 145 -0.17 10.93 -18.40
CA ASP A 145 0.18 12.27 -17.92
C ASP A 145 0.98 12.19 -16.61
N ARG A 146 0.56 11.33 -15.67
CA ARG A 146 1.27 11.10 -14.40
C ARG A 146 2.67 10.54 -14.59
N LEU A 147 2.84 9.55 -15.46
CA LEU A 147 4.17 9.02 -15.81
C LEU A 147 5.05 10.07 -16.49
N ASN A 148 4.48 10.91 -17.35
CA ASN A 148 5.20 12.00 -18.00
C ASN A 148 5.64 13.09 -17.00
N GLU A 149 4.90 13.31 -15.92
CA GLU A 149 5.34 14.18 -14.81
C GLU A 149 6.58 13.62 -14.12
N HIS A 150 6.60 12.32 -13.80
CA HIS A 150 7.78 11.65 -13.24
C HIS A 150 8.97 11.70 -14.20
N ARG A 151 8.74 11.41 -15.48
CA ARG A 151 9.75 11.53 -16.55
C ARG A 151 10.39 12.93 -16.56
N LYS A 152 9.58 13.99 -16.44
CA LYS A 152 10.07 15.37 -16.36
C LYS A 152 10.82 15.66 -15.06
N SER A 153 10.37 15.12 -13.92
CA SER A 153 11.06 15.28 -12.64
C SER A 153 12.44 14.62 -12.64
N ILE A 154 12.53 13.38 -13.14
CA ILE A 154 13.80 12.67 -13.32
C ILE A 154 14.71 13.44 -14.28
N GLY A 155 14.18 13.88 -15.42
CA GLY A 155 14.95 14.65 -16.41
C GLY A 155 15.47 16.01 -15.90
N LYS A 156 14.86 16.58 -14.86
CA LYS A 156 15.38 17.79 -14.19
C LYS A 156 16.60 17.48 -13.30
N ALA A 157 16.70 16.27 -12.76
CA ALA A 157 17.81 15.82 -11.92
C ALA A 157 19.00 15.26 -12.72
N SER A 158 19.29 15.88 -13.87
CA SER A 158 20.21 15.38 -14.89
C SER A 158 21.67 15.24 -14.45
N THR A 159 22.06 15.83 -13.31
CA THR A 159 23.40 15.66 -12.74
C THR A 159 23.58 14.34 -12.00
N THR A 160 22.49 13.66 -11.66
CA THR A 160 22.50 12.44 -10.85
C THR A 160 21.74 11.28 -11.47
N LEU A 161 20.83 11.54 -12.41
CA LEU A 161 19.98 10.55 -13.05
C LEU A 161 19.97 10.76 -14.58
N ASP A 162 19.99 9.68 -15.34
CA ASP A 162 19.67 9.67 -16.77
C ASP A 162 18.27 9.05 -16.97
N ILE A 163 17.40 9.71 -17.74
CA ILE A 163 16.07 9.16 -18.05
C ILE A 163 16.14 7.87 -18.89
N ALA A 164 17.24 7.63 -19.59
CA ALA A 164 17.47 6.40 -20.33
C ALA A 164 17.60 5.17 -19.42
N ASP A 165 17.93 5.37 -18.15
CA ASP A 165 18.09 4.30 -17.16
C ASP A 165 16.77 3.86 -16.51
N PHE A 166 15.62 4.40 -16.96
CA PHE A 166 14.33 4.12 -16.36
C PHE A 166 13.36 3.45 -17.31
N GLU A 167 12.73 2.41 -16.81
CA GLU A 167 11.62 1.71 -17.45
C GLU A 167 10.36 1.84 -16.60
N CYS A 168 9.20 1.56 -17.18
CA CYS A 168 7.96 1.47 -16.45
C CYS A 168 7.07 0.33 -16.94
N ARG A 169 6.16 -0.07 -16.04
CA ARG A 169 4.92 -0.77 -16.38
C ARG A 169 3.77 0.16 -16.05
N ALA A 170 2.74 0.14 -16.89
CA ALA A 170 1.54 0.92 -16.68
C ALA A 170 0.32 0.05 -17.03
N LEU A 171 -0.67 0.01 -16.15
CA LEU A 171 -1.91 -0.72 -16.36
C LEU A 171 -3.09 0.18 -16.08
N ALA A 172 -3.87 0.48 -17.13
CA ALA A 172 -5.16 1.10 -16.99
C ALA A 172 -6.16 0.11 -16.39
N VAL A 173 -6.95 0.54 -15.42
CA VAL A 173 -7.92 -0.31 -14.70
C VAL A 173 -9.25 0.41 -14.56
N GLN A 174 -10.30 -0.36 -14.30
CA GLN A 174 -11.60 0.22 -13.99
C GLN A 174 -11.53 1.04 -12.70
N SER A 175 -12.27 2.15 -12.70
CA SER A 175 -12.31 3.11 -11.59
C SER A 175 -12.64 2.41 -10.26
N GLY A 176 -11.79 2.59 -9.26
CA GLY A 176 -11.94 2.04 -7.92
C GLY A 176 -10.88 0.98 -7.56
N TYR A 177 -10.21 0.38 -8.54
CA TYR A 177 -9.24 -0.68 -8.28
C TYR A 177 -7.80 -0.21 -8.14
N GLN A 178 -7.49 1.01 -8.60
CA GLN A 178 -6.12 1.52 -8.64
C GLN A 178 -5.49 1.68 -7.25
N ALA A 179 -6.27 2.06 -6.23
CA ALA A 179 -5.78 2.28 -4.88
C ALA A 179 -5.37 0.97 -4.18
N ALA A 180 -6.22 -0.06 -4.25
CA ALA A 180 -5.92 -1.36 -3.67
C ALA A 180 -4.67 -1.99 -4.31
N ALA A 181 -4.51 -1.84 -5.63
CA ALA A 181 -3.34 -2.33 -6.35
C ALA A 181 -2.05 -1.59 -5.95
N GLU A 182 -2.07 -0.26 -5.91
CA GLU A 182 -0.94 0.57 -5.47
C GLU A 182 -0.52 0.18 -4.04
N SER A 183 -1.46 0.13 -3.10
CA SER A 183 -1.14 -0.24 -1.72
C SER A 183 -0.55 -1.64 -1.61
N HIS A 184 -1.04 -2.60 -2.40
CA HIS A 184 -0.50 -3.96 -2.42
C HIS A 184 0.93 -4.00 -2.95
N LEU A 185 1.20 -3.34 -4.07
CA LEU A 185 2.53 -3.24 -4.67
C LEU A 185 3.53 -2.53 -3.75
N ILE A 186 3.12 -1.45 -3.08
CA ILE A 186 3.97 -0.73 -2.12
C ILE A 186 4.31 -1.64 -0.93
N ARG A 187 3.34 -2.37 -0.37
CA ARG A 187 3.60 -3.32 0.72
C ARG A 187 4.58 -4.42 0.33
N LEU A 188 4.42 -4.97 -0.87
CA LEU A 188 5.27 -6.06 -1.36
C LEU A 188 6.70 -5.60 -1.63
N PHE A 189 6.86 -4.52 -2.41
CA PHE A 189 8.17 -4.11 -2.92
C PHE A 189 8.89 -3.11 -2.02
N LYS A 190 8.16 -2.41 -1.14
CA LYS A 190 8.66 -1.30 -0.31
C LYS A 190 9.58 -0.34 -1.10
N PRO A 191 9.11 0.26 -2.21
CA PRO A 191 9.98 1.01 -3.12
C PRO A 191 10.56 2.26 -2.44
N ILE A 192 11.87 2.47 -2.55
CA ILE A 192 12.57 3.53 -1.78
C ILE A 192 12.10 4.96 -2.06
N TRP A 193 11.51 5.23 -3.24
CA TRP A 193 10.98 6.57 -3.58
C TRP A 193 9.54 6.82 -3.09
N ASN A 194 8.86 5.79 -2.59
CA ASN A 194 7.53 5.91 -2.05
C ASN A 194 7.55 6.56 -0.66
N ASN A 195 6.54 7.39 -0.37
CA ASN A 195 6.42 8.09 0.91
C ASN A 195 6.32 7.13 2.09
N GLU A 196 5.71 5.96 1.85
CA GLU A 196 5.44 4.90 2.82
C GLU A 196 6.73 4.32 3.41
N THR A 197 7.84 4.36 2.67
CA THR A 197 9.13 3.88 3.19
C THR A 197 9.83 4.91 4.08
N ARG A 198 9.47 6.20 3.96
CA ARG A 198 10.08 7.34 4.66
C ARG A 198 11.61 7.46 4.48
N ILE A 199 12.18 6.86 3.42
CA ILE A 199 13.61 6.88 3.10
C ILE A 199 13.92 7.99 2.07
N LEU A 200 13.62 7.74 0.79
CA LEU A 200 14.01 8.60 -0.34
C LEU A 200 12.78 9.21 -1.04
N PHE A 201 11.85 9.71 -0.24
CA PHE A 201 10.55 10.16 -0.72
C PHE A 201 10.57 11.59 -1.30
N GLY A 202 9.54 11.93 -2.08
CA GLY A 202 9.30 13.31 -2.56
C GLY A 202 9.26 13.50 -4.07
N ILE A 203 9.54 12.46 -4.87
CA ILE A 203 9.44 12.55 -6.34
C ILE A 203 8.02 12.92 -6.81
N GLY A 204 6.98 12.39 -6.14
CA GLY A 204 5.57 12.62 -6.48
C GLY A 204 4.99 13.99 -6.10
N LYS A 205 5.78 14.87 -5.46
CA LYS A 205 5.35 16.23 -5.09
C LYS A 205 5.24 17.13 -6.33
N HIS A 206 4.15 17.89 -6.40
CA HIS A 206 4.00 19.01 -7.33
C HIS A 206 4.42 20.29 -6.63
N GLY A 207 5.46 20.95 -7.13
CA GLY A 207 5.79 22.30 -6.70
C GLY A 207 4.95 23.26 -7.52
N ASP A 208 3.84 23.76 -6.96
CA ASP A 208 3.09 24.92 -7.46
C ASP A 208 2.08 25.53 -6.46
N SER A 209 1.99 25.09 -5.20
CA SER A 209 1.21 25.83 -4.19
C SER A 209 2.11 26.78 -3.37
N ALA A 210 1.62 27.99 -3.08
CA ALA A 210 2.34 28.95 -2.24
C ALA A 210 2.66 28.38 -0.84
N GLU A 211 1.88 27.41 -0.37
CA GLU A 211 1.99 26.72 0.91
C GLU A 211 3.14 25.70 0.96
N THR A 212 3.57 25.14 -0.18
CA THR A 212 4.66 24.14 -0.21
C THR A 212 6.05 24.75 -0.14
N ARG A 213 6.18 26.09 -0.26
CA ARG A 213 7.44 26.83 -0.12
C ARG A 213 7.99 26.86 1.32
N ALA A 214 7.14 26.61 2.32
CA ALA A 214 7.55 26.58 3.72
C ALA A 214 8.06 25.20 4.18
N ASN A 215 7.93 24.17 3.34
CA ASN A 215 8.31 22.80 3.70
C ASN A 215 9.80 22.55 3.43
N ASN A 216 10.43 21.76 4.30
CA ASN A 216 11.80 21.28 4.06
C ASN A 216 11.91 20.56 2.71
N LYS A 217 13.10 20.68 2.11
CA LYS A 217 13.51 19.98 0.91
C LYS A 217 13.38 18.48 1.14
N SER A 218 12.75 17.77 0.19
CA SER A 218 12.51 16.33 0.35
C SER A 218 13.81 15.54 0.24
N PRO A 219 13.93 14.35 0.86
CA PRO A 219 15.11 13.50 0.67
C PRO A 219 15.44 13.23 -0.80
N TRP A 220 14.42 13.08 -1.65
CA TRP A 220 14.61 12.92 -3.09
C TRP A 220 15.27 14.16 -3.71
N ASP A 221 14.81 15.38 -3.39
CA ASP A 221 15.41 16.62 -3.87
C ASP A 221 16.82 16.87 -3.32
N THR A 222 17.12 16.37 -2.11
CA THR A 222 18.47 16.44 -1.53
C THR A 222 19.45 15.60 -2.33
N LEU A 223 19.11 14.35 -2.68
CA LEU A 223 19.98 13.50 -3.47
C LEU A 223 19.95 13.77 -4.98
N HIS A 224 18.86 14.34 -5.48
CA HIS A 224 18.61 14.56 -6.91
C HIS A 224 18.26 16.02 -7.19
N PRO A 225 19.23 16.95 -7.08
CA PRO A 225 18.99 18.37 -7.31
C PRO A 225 18.64 18.68 -8.76
N GLY A 226 17.85 19.73 -8.98
CA GLY A 226 17.47 20.21 -10.34
C GLY A 226 16.03 20.70 -10.47
N ARG A 227 15.17 20.40 -9.49
CA ARG A 227 13.83 20.99 -9.40
C ARG A 227 13.91 22.36 -8.73
N LYS A 228 13.91 23.43 -9.53
CA LYS A 228 14.07 24.84 -9.09
C LYS A 228 13.28 25.26 -7.85
N TRP A 229 12.07 24.70 -7.64
CA TRP A 229 11.24 25.05 -6.49
C TRP A 229 11.79 24.50 -5.15
N ALA A 230 12.66 23.50 -5.19
CA ALA A 230 13.26 22.87 -4.01
C ALA A 230 14.61 23.50 -3.62
N ASP A 231 15.25 24.27 -4.52
CA ASP A 231 16.61 24.78 -4.32
C ASP A 231 16.74 25.72 -3.11
N ALA A 232 15.68 26.45 -2.79
CA ALA A 232 15.66 27.41 -1.67
C ALA A 232 15.23 26.80 -0.33
N ASN A 233 14.85 25.52 -0.30
CA ASN A 233 14.31 24.88 0.90
C ASN A 233 15.42 24.23 1.73
N THR A 234 15.32 24.33 3.05
CA THR A 234 16.27 23.69 3.98
C THR A 234 16.16 22.16 3.91
N GLU A 235 17.30 21.48 3.90
CA GLU A 235 17.37 20.02 3.92
C GLU A 235 16.94 19.46 5.28
N ALA A 236 16.00 18.52 5.29
CA ALA A 236 15.59 17.83 6.52
C ALA A 236 16.56 16.72 6.94
N LYS A 237 17.23 16.11 5.97
CA LYS A 237 18.26 15.06 6.12
C LYS A 237 19.40 15.37 5.17
N THR A 238 20.62 15.11 5.61
CA THR A 238 21.83 15.22 4.78
C THR A 238 21.89 14.09 3.75
N ALA A 239 22.68 14.30 2.69
CA ALA A 239 22.88 13.28 1.66
C ALA A 239 23.44 11.95 2.23
N ASP A 240 24.36 12.03 3.21
CA ASP A 240 25.00 10.85 3.79
C ASP A 240 24.03 10.04 4.67
N GLU A 241 23.17 10.71 5.45
CA GLU A 241 22.11 10.05 6.21
C GLU A 241 21.15 9.29 5.29
N ILE A 242 20.73 9.93 4.20
CA ILE A 242 19.83 9.31 3.22
C ILE A 242 20.51 8.09 2.55
N ARG A 243 21.79 8.20 2.19
CA ARG A 243 22.56 7.06 1.63
C ARG A 243 22.65 5.90 2.61
N ALA A 244 22.89 6.18 3.90
CA ALA A 244 22.93 5.15 4.94
C ALA A 244 21.57 4.44 5.11
N GLU A 245 20.46 5.18 5.08
CA GLU A 245 19.11 4.61 5.14
C GLU A 245 18.80 3.75 3.90
N VAL A 246 19.17 4.20 2.70
CA VAL A 246 19.02 3.42 1.46
C VAL A 246 19.83 2.12 1.53
N ALA A 247 21.09 2.18 1.99
CA ALA A 247 21.93 1.00 2.15
C ALA A 247 21.34 0.00 3.16
N LYS A 248 20.85 0.50 4.31
CA LYS A 248 20.17 -0.32 5.31
C LYS A 248 18.92 -0.99 4.71
N HIS A 249 18.10 -0.23 3.99
CA HIS A 249 16.90 -0.76 3.37
C HIS A 249 17.21 -1.90 2.41
N PHE A 250 18.21 -1.75 1.53
CA PHE A 250 18.57 -2.83 0.61
C PHE A 250 19.24 -4.04 1.28
N ALA A 251 19.78 -3.91 2.49
CA ALA A 251 20.26 -5.04 3.27
C ALA A 251 19.11 -5.87 3.89
N GLU A 252 17.95 -5.25 4.13
CA GLU A 252 16.80 -5.86 4.82
C GLU A 252 15.65 -6.23 3.85
N ALA A 253 15.50 -5.48 2.76
CA ALA A 253 14.39 -5.62 1.82
C ALA A 253 14.57 -6.84 0.89
N THR A 254 13.44 -7.44 0.51
CA THR A 254 13.44 -8.50 -0.51
C THR A 254 13.61 -7.88 -1.89
N ILE A 255 14.70 -8.22 -2.57
CA ILE A 255 14.94 -7.82 -3.96
C ILE A 255 14.50 -8.95 -4.89
N PHE A 256 13.44 -8.69 -5.64
CA PHE A 256 12.94 -9.59 -6.66
C PHE A 256 13.78 -9.45 -7.93
N LYS A 257 14.52 -10.49 -8.32
CA LYS A 257 15.40 -10.43 -9.49
C LYS A 257 14.65 -10.73 -10.77
N ARG A 258 13.71 -11.67 -10.73
CA ARG A 258 12.95 -12.15 -11.89
C ARG A 258 11.45 -12.16 -11.61
N THR A 259 10.67 -12.23 -12.68
CA THR A 259 9.21 -12.13 -12.59
C THR A 259 8.62 -13.33 -11.84
N GLU A 260 9.25 -14.50 -11.96
CA GLU A 260 8.82 -15.70 -11.25
C GLU A 260 8.99 -15.57 -9.74
N ASP A 261 10.01 -14.84 -9.29
CA ASP A 261 10.26 -14.60 -7.86
C ASP A 261 9.12 -13.73 -7.28
N VAL A 262 8.64 -12.77 -8.07
CA VAL A 262 7.47 -11.95 -7.73
C VAL A 262 6.23 -12.83 -7.65
N PHE A 263 5.91 -13.58 -8.70
CA PHE A 263 4.73 -14.45 -8.72
C PHE A 263 4.72 -15.49 -7.59
N ALA A 264 5.88 -16.03 -7.23
CA ALA A 264 6.01 -16.94 -6.10
C ALA A 264 5.65 -16.27 -4.77
N ALA A 265 6.10 -15.03 -4.55
CA ALA A 265 5.76 -14.26 -3.36
C ALA A 265 4.26 -13.91 -3.31
N PHE A 266 3.66 -13.55 -4.46
CA PHE A 266 2.21 -13.33 -4.57
C PHE A 266 1.42 -14.59 -4.20
N ALA A 267 1.77 -15.75 -4.78
CA ALA A 267 1.12 -17.02 -4.49
C ALA A 267 1.28 -17.46 -3.02
N ALA A 268 2.41 -17.14 -2.39
CA ALA A 268 2.59 -17.35 -0.96
C ALA A 268 1.69 -16.44 -0.10
N GLY A 269 1.47 -15.20 -0.54
CA GLY A 269 0.58 -14.24 0.12
C GLY A 269 -0.89 -14.68 0.12
N ILE A 270 -1.43 -15.12 -1.02
CA ILE A 270 -2.82 -15.62 -1.12
C ILE A 270 -3.04 -16.77 -0.12
N ARG A 271 -2.12 -17.75 -0.09
CA ARG A 271 -2.23 -18.90 0.82
C ARG A 271 -2.24 -18.52 2.30
N ARG A 272 -1.70 -17.36 2.68
CA ARG A 272 -1.74 -16.86 4.06
C ARG A 272 -3.05 -16.12 4.35
N ALA A 273 -3.51 -15.27 3.42
CA ALA A 273 -4.76 -14.54 3.56
C ALA A 273 -6.00 -15.45 3.58
N ASP A 274 -5.95 -16.58 2.85
CA ASP A 274 -7.06 -17.55 2.78
C ASP A 274 -7.17 -18.44 4.04
N GLN A 275 -6.22 -18.37 4.98
CA GLN A 275 -6.30 -19.08 6.26
C GLN A 275 -7.23 -18.31 7.20
N LEU A 276 -8.17 -18.99 7.87
CA LEU A 276 -9.19 -18.41 8.76
C LEU A 276 -8.64 -17.80 10.08
N GLY A 277 -7.38 -17.39 10.11
CA GLY A 277 -6.74 -16.62 11.18
C GLY A 277 -6.69 -15.14 10.84
N ALA A 278 -6.80 -14.27 11.85
CA ALA A 278 -6.53 -12.85 11.67
C ALA A 278 -5.09 -12.66 11.16
N ASP A 279 -4.92 -11.81 10.14
CA ASP A 279 -3.60 -11.40 9.66
C ASP A 279 -2.91 -10.64 10.81
N PRO A 280 -1.77 -11.10 11.36
CA PRO A 280 -1.12 -10.46 12.50
C PRO A 280 -0.71 -8.99 12.25
N GLU A 281 -0.76 -8.53 10.99
CA GLU A 281 -0.40 -7.16 10.62
C GLU A 281 -1.58 -6.18 10.57
N ASP A 282 -2.84 -6.65 10.66
CA ASP A 282 -4.03 -5.77 10.74
C ASP A 282 -4.15 -5.07 12.12
N GLU A 283 -3.37 -5.47 13.14
CA GLU A 283 -3.29 -4.79 14.45
C GLU A 283 -2.42 -3.51 14.44
N VAL A 284 -1.57 -3.31 13.42
CA VAL A 284 -0.54 -2.23 13.46
C VAL A 284 -1.02 -0.90 12.87
N LEU A 285 -2.19 -0.86 12.22
CA LEU A 285 -2.69 0.34 11.54
C LEU A 285 -3.74 1.15 12.33
N SER A 286 -3.98 0.83 13.61
CA SER A 286 -4.90 1.59 14.47
C SER A 286 -4.24 2.52 15.49
N GLU A 287 -2.92 2.64 15.49
CA GLU A 287 -2.21 3.64 16.31
C GLU A 287 -1.36 4.55 15.41
N ASP A 288 -1.98 5.67 14.99
CA ASP A 288 -1.38 7.01 14.86
C ASP A 288 -2.45 8.03 14.38
#